data_AF-A0A2M6K9T6-F1
#
_entry.id   AF-A0A2M6K9T6-F1
#
_cell.length_a   1.000
_cell.length_b   1.000
_cell.length_c   1.000
_cell.angle_alpha   90.00
_cell.angle_beta   90.00
_cell.angle_gamma   90.00
#
_symmetry.space_group_name_H-M   'P 1'
#
loop_
_entity.id
_entity.type
_entity.pdbx_description
1 polymer ?
#
loop_
_entity_poly.entity_id
_entity_poly.type
_entity_poly.pdbx_seq_one_letter_code
_entity_poly.pdbx_strand_id
1 'polypeptide(L)'
;MQHSVINLSKTITTPNFRLDAEFYRPFYLESEQLISSKSNDHLGNLITILTDYHANGSYEILRGNVEILDTPDYALMIRTVDFEKDDFENDVKYVSEHAYNFLKKTKVFGGEIIINKIGNAGKVYLVPPLDKKISLGM
;
A
#
# COMPACT_ATOMS: atom_id res chain seq x y z
N MET A 1 23.07 -19.16 -19.85
CA MET A 1 22.77 -18.50 -18.57
C MET A 1 23.94 -17.59 -18.23
N GLN A 2 23.71 -16.29 -18.06
CA GLN A 2 24.76 -15.34 -17.69
C GLN A 2 24.93 -15.42 -16.17
N HIS A 3 25.99 -16.09 -15.74
CA HIS A 3 26.37 -16.20 -14.33
C HIS A 3 27.28 -15.03 -13.94
N SER A 4 27.18 -14.60 -12.70
CA SER A 4 28.04 -13.62 -12.06
C SER A 4 28.90 -14.33 -11.01
N VAL A 5 30.18 -13.98 -10.95
CA VAL A 5 31.10 -14.48 -9.91
C VAL A 5 31.36 -13.33 -8.96
N ILE A 6 30.93 -13.47 -7.71
CA ILE A 6 31.10 -12.45 -6.67
C ILE A 6 31.94 -13.02 -5.54
N ASN A 7 32.91 -12.22 -5.10
CA ASN A 7 33.78 -12.58 -3.99
C ASN A 7 32.97 -12.59 -2.69
N LEU A 8 33.11 -13.63 -1.88
CA LEU A 8 32.42 -13.77 -0.59
C LEU A 8 32.59 -12.52 0.29
N SER A 9 33.77 -11.90 0.32
CA SER A 9 34.00 -10.66 1.09
C SER A 9 33.06 -9.50 0.72
N LYS A 10 32.60 -9.44 -0.54
CA LYS A 10 31.62 -8.44 -0.99
C LYS A 10 30.20 -8.76 -0.55
N THR A 11 29.87 -10.02 -0.27
CA THR A 11 28.53 -10.41 0.16
C THR A 11 28.30 -10.06 1.64
N ILE A 12 29.35 -10.18 2.46
CA ILE A 12 29.34 -9.91 3.91
C ILE A 12 29.16 -8.41 4.22
N THR A 13 29.45 -7.53 3.26
CA THR A 13 29.45 -6.07 3.42
C THR A 13 28.20 -5.40 2.88
N THR A 14 27.27 -6.17 2.30
CA THR A 14 25.96 -5.65 1.89
C THR A 14 25.15 -5.24 3.13
N PRO A 15 24.38 -4.12 3.09
CA PRO A 15 23.64 -3.61 4.25
C PRO A 15 22.72 -4.61 4.94
N ASN A 16 22.31 -5.67 4.22
CA ASN A 16 21.39 -6.71 4.68
C ASN A 16 21.97 -8.12 4.64
N PHE A 17 23.30 -8.29 4.51
CA PHE A 17 23.97 -9.59 4.45
C PHE A 17 23.29 -10.61 3.52
N ARG A 18 23.43 -10.42 2.20
CA ARG A 18 22.76 -11.26 1.19
C ARG A 18 23.64 -12.41 0.73
N LEU A 19 23.12 -13.64 0.79
CA LEU A 19 23.81 -14.86 0.30
C LEU A 19 23.05 -15.59 -0.82
N ASP A 20 21.88 -15.09 -1.22
CA ASP A 20 21.08 -15.69 -2.29
C ASP A 20 21.68 -15.42 -3.67
N ALA A 21 21.83 -16.48 -4.48
CA ALA A 21 22.44 -16.41 -5.80
C ALA A 21 21.60 -15.61 -6.80
N GLU A 22 20.29 -15.53 -6.57
CA GLU A 22 19.32 -14.78 -7.37
C GLU A 22 19.66 -13.31 -7.40
N PHE A 23 19.87 -12.68 -6.25
CA PHE A 23 20.24 -11.25 -6.16
C PHE A 23 21.51 -10.92 -6.93
N TYR A 24 22.46 -11.84 -6.95
CA TYR A 24 23.73 -11.61 -7.61
C TYR A 24 23.66 -11.76 -9.14
N ARG A 25 22.55 -12.20 -9.74
CA ARG A 25 22.44 -12.29 -11.20
C ARG A 25 22.71 -10.91 -11.86
N PRO A 26 23.40 -10.85 -13.01
CA PRO A 26 23.83 -9.59 -13.64
C PRO A 26 22.73 -8.52 -13.72
N PHE A 27 21.52 -8.92 -14.13
CA PHE A 27 20.34 -8.05 -14.20
C PHE A 27 20.05 -7.29 -12.89
N TYR A 28 20.10 -7.96 -11.73
CA TYR A 28 19.77 -7.34 -10.46
C TYR A 28 20.90 -6.45 -9.94
N LEU A 29 22.16 -6.82 -10.21
CA LEU A 29 23.32 -5.99 -9.90
C LEU A 29 23.31 -4.68 -10.69
N GLU A 30 23.04 -4.76 -11.99
CA GLU A 30 22.91 -3.58 -12.85
C GLU A 30 21.75 -2.69 -12.38
N SER A 31 20.62 -3.31 -12.00
CA SER A 31 19.46 -2.60 -11.45
C SER A 31 19.79 -1.92 -10.11
N GLU A 32 20.44 -2.60 -9.18
CA GLU A 32 20.86 -2.05 -7.89
C GLU A 32 21.82 -0.87 -8.09
N GLN A 33 22.80 -1.00 -8.97
CA GLN A 33 23.76 0.06 -9.27
C GLN A 33 23.06 1.29 -9.87
N LEU A 34 22.11 1.07 -10.78
CA LEU A 34 21.32 2.15 -11.37
C LEU A 34 20.48 2.86 -10.31
N ILE A 35 19.76 2.12 -9.46
CA ILE A 35 18.92 2.67 -8.40
C ILE A 35 19.77 3.45 -7.38
N SER A 36 20.89 2.86 -6.95
CA SER A 36 21.80 3.46 -5.97
C SER A 36 22.51 4.71 -6.50
N SER A 37 22.65 4.84 -7.82
CA SER A 37 23.20 6.06 -8.45
C SER A 37 22.27 7.26 -8.41
N LYS A 38 20.97 7.05 -8.11
CA LYS A 38 19.98 8.12 -7.98
C LYS A 38 19.90 8.61 -6.55
N SER A 39 19.58 9.89 -6.38
CA SER A 39 19.20 10.43 -5.08
C SER A 39 18.00 9.62 -4.56
N ASN A 40 18.16 9.05 -3.37
CA ASN A 40 17.16 8.23 -2.72
C ASN A 40 17.15 8.53 -1.21
N ASP A 41 16.06 8.17 -0.56
CA ASP A 41 15.89 8.32 0.89
C ASP A 41 15.04 7.14 1.42
N HIS A 42 15.06 6.92 2.72
CA HIS A 42 14.17 5.95 3.35
C HIS A 42 12.73 6.40 3.20
N LEU A 43 11.83 5.46 2.84
CA LEU A 43 10.40 5.75 2.71
C LEU A 43 9.82 6.41 3.97
N GLY A 44 10.29 6.02 5.15
CA GLY A 44 9.92 6.63 6.43
C GLY A 44 10.18 8.14 6.53
N ASN A 45 11.18 8.65 5.82
CA ASN A 45 11.51 10.09 5.76
C ASN A 45 10.66 10.83 4.71
N LEU A 46 10.09 10.10 3.75
CA LEU A 46 9.32 10.65 2.64
C LEU A 46 7.80 10.62 2.90
N ILE A 47 7.35 9.83 3.88
CA ILE A 47 5.94 9.71 4.24
C ILE A 47 5.55 10.75 5.30
N THR A 48 4.47 11.48 5.04
CA THR A 48 3.89 12.40 6.03
C THR A 48 2.93 11.66 6.98
N ILE A 49 2.21 10.67 6.46
CA ILE A 49 1.20 9.90 7.20
C ILE A 49 1.38 8.42 6.87
N LEU A 50 1.42 7.59 7.93
CA LEU A 50 1.34 6.14 7.85
C LEU A 50 0.19 5.66 8.73
N THR A 51 -0.82 5.06 8.12
CA THR A 51 -2.08 4.71 8.78
C THR A 51 -2.68 3.47 8.13
N ASP A 52 -3.55 2.77 8.85
CA ASP A 52 -4.36 1.66 8.33
C ASP A 52 -5.77 1.72 8.92
N TYR A 53 -6.67 0.87 8.44
CA TYR A 53 -8.05 0.79 8.93
C TYR A 53 -8.13 0.62 10.46
N HIS A 54 -7.25 -0.20 11.03
CA HIS A 54 -7.19 -0.50 12.45
C HIS A 54 -6.60 0.64 13.29
N ALA A 55 -5.97 1.64 12.69
CA ALA A 55 -5.57 2.85 13.40
C ALA A 55 -6.77 3.60 14.01
N ASN A 56 -7.99 3.38 13.50
CA ASN A 56 -9.22 3.98 14.03
C ASN A 56 -9.81 3.26 15.25
N GLY A 57 -9.38 2.03 15.58
CA GLY A 57 -9.88 1.32 16.77
C GLY A 57 -9.68 -0.19 16.74
N SER A 58 -10.07 -0.85 17.85
CA SER A 58 -10.14 -2.32 17.90
C SER A 58 -11.27 -2.85 17.03
N TYR A 59 -11.26 -4.15 16.74
CA TYR A 59 -12.33 -4.82 15.99
C TYR A 59 -13.72 -4.57 16.57
N GLU A 60 -13.86 -4.57 17.89
CA GLU A 60 -15.13 -4.31 18.58
C GLU A 60 -15.62 -2.89 18.31
N ILE A 61 -14.75 -1.90 18.47
CA ILE A 61 -15.09 -0.49 18.25
C ILE A 61 -15.45 -0.26 16.77
N LEU A 62 -14.67 -0.83 15.85
CA LEU A 62 -14.93 -0.71 14.42
C LEU A 62 -16.29 -1.31 14.03
N ARG A 63 -16.58 -2.53 14.50
CA ARG A 63 -17.86 -3.20 14.23
C ARG A 63 -19.06 -2.41 14.77
N GLY A 64 -18.91 -1.73 15.90
CA GLY A 64 -19.97 -0.91 16.49
C GLY A 64 -20.19 0.45 15.80
N ASN A 65 -19.24 0.93 14.99
CA ASN A 65 -19.28 2.29 14.40
C ASN A 65 -19.27 2.31 12.88
N VAL A 66 -18.90 1.22 12.21
CA VAL A 66 -18.72 1.15 10.77
C VAL A 66 -19.62 0.06 10.20
N GLU A 67 -20.68 0.50 9.52
CA GLU A 67 -21.55 -0.34 8.72
C GLU A 67 -21.17 -0.22 7.25
N ILE A 68 -21.01 -1.36 6.56
CA ILE A 68 -20.66 -1.44 5.14
C ILE A 68 -21.96 -1.62 4.36
N LEU A 69 -22.20 -0.74 3.39
CA LEU A 69 -23.44 -0.66 2.64
C LEU A 69 -23.23 -1.07 1.18
N ASP A 70 -24.21 -1.77 0.63
CA ASP A 70 -24.31 -2.11 -0.80
C ASP A 70 -24.96 -0.99 -1.63
N THR A 71 -25.71 -0.10 -0.97
CA THR A 71 -26.37 1.04 -1.62
C THR A 71 -25.58 2.33 -1.40
N PRO A 72 -25.61 3.27 -2.36
CA PRO A 72 -24.96 4.57 -2.20
C PRO A 72 -25.36 5.30 -0.92
N ASP A 73 -24.36 5.81 -0.21
CA ASP A 73 -24.48 6.68 0.96
C ASP A 73 -23.31 7.69 0.95
N TYR A 74 -22.97 8.26 2.10
CA TYR A 74 -22.12 9.43 2.25
C TYR A 74 -20.70 9.32 1.67
N ALA A 75 -20.04 8.17 1.79
CA ALA A 75 -18.69 7.97 1.27
C ALA A 75 -18.48 6.58 0.67
N LEU A 76 -17.64 6.53 -0.38
CA LEU A 76 -17.14 5.32 -1.00
C LEU A 76 -16.14 4.65 -0.05
N MET A 77 -16.31 3.34 0.16
CA MET A 77 -15.35 2.49 0.86
C MET A 77 -14.57 1.68 -0.16
N ILE A 78 -13.38 2.17 -0.51
CA ILE A 78 -12.53 1.50 -1.51
C ILE A 78 -11.91 0.24 -0.90
N ARG A 79 -11.95 -0.85 -1.67
CA ARG A 79 -11.38 -2.15 -1.37
C ARG A 79 -10.29 -2.50 -2.38
N THR A 80 -9.50 -3.52 -2.05
CA THR A 80 -8.51 -4.09 -2.99
C THR A 80 -9.12 -4.49 -4.33
N VAL A 81 -10.30 -5.11 -4.31
CA VAL A 81 -10.97 -5.58 -5.54
C VAL A 81 -11.37 -4.43 -6.47
N ASP A 82 -11.64 -3.25 -5.93
CA ASP A 82 -12.02 -2.07 -6.72
C ASP A 82 -10.78 -1.55 -7.47
N PHE A 83 -9.61 -1.53 -6.80
CA PHE A 83 -8.33 -1.24 -7.45
C PHE A 83 -7.91 -2.31 -8.48
N GLU A 84 -8.16 -3.59 -8.21
CA GLU A 84 -7.79 -4.67 -9.13
C GLU A 84 -8.63 -4.67 -10.42
N LYS A 85 -9.90 -4.23 -10.32
CA LYS A 85 -10.80 -4.06 -11.47
C LYS A 85 -10.63 -2.70 -12.16
N ASP A 86 -9.96 -1.74 -11.52
CA ASP A 86 -9.95 -0.33 -11.91
C ASP A 86 -11.38 0.22 -12.10
N ASP A 87 -12.26 -0.15 -11.17
CA ASP A 87 -13.69 0.20 -11.19
C ASP A 87 -14.12 0.68 -9.80
N PHE A 88 -14.50 1.96 -9.73
CA PHE A 88 -14.91 2.65 -8.50
C PHE A 88 -16.40 3.05 -8.54
N GLU A 89 -17.16 2.48 -9.47
CA GLU A 89 -18.57 2.79 -9.69
C GLU A 89 -19.46 1.56 -9.52
N ASN A 90 -19.05 0.40 -10.06
CA ASN A 90 -19.86 -0.81 -10.06
C ASN A 90 -19.45 -1.80 -8.96
N ASP A 91 -20.43 -2.45 -8.31
CA ASP A 91 -20.18 -3.44 -7.24
C ASP A 91 -19.33 -2.87 -6.07
N VAL A 92 -19.37 -1.56 -5.88
CA VAL A 92 -18.62 -0.87 -4.82
C VAL A 92 -19.38 -0.84 -3.50
N LYS A 93 -18.67 -0.49 -2.41
CA LYS A 93 -19.25 -0.39 -1.07
C LYS A 93 -19.27 1.05 -0.59
N TYR A 94 -20.21 1.35 0.28
CA TYR A 94 -20.37 2.68 0.88
C TYR A 94 -20.38 2.60 2.41
N VAL A 95 -20.18 3.75 3.05
CA VAL A 95 -20.32 3.94 4.48
C VAL A 95 -21.13 5.20 4.76
N SER A 96 -21.85 5.20 5.89
CA SER A 96 -22.62 6.36 6.35
C SER A 96 -21.73 7.52 6.78
N GLU A 97 -22.32 8.70 6.95
CA GLU A 97 -21.60 9.89 7.43
C GLU A 97 -20.96 9.68 8.81
N HIS A 98 -21.66 8.99 9.71
CA HIS A 98 -21.14 8.61 11.03
C HIS A 98 -19.88 7.76 10.90
N ALA A 99 -19.96 6.69 10.13
CA ALA A 99 -18.84 5.78 9.90
C ALA A 99 -17.65 6.51 9.24
N TYR A 100 -17.91 7.35 8.24
CA TYR A 100 -16.86 8.16 7.59
C TYR A 100 -16.16 9.12 8.58
N ASN A 101 -16.92 9.77 9.46
CA ASN A 101 -16.36 10.66 10.46
C ASN A 101 -15.62 9.91 11.57
N PHE A 102 -16.07 8.70 11.91
CA PHE A 102 -15.35 7.79 12.79
C PHE A 102 -14.01 7.36 12.19
N LEU A 103 -13.98 7.01 10.89
CA LEU A 103 -12.80 6.60 10.11
C LEU A 103 -11.85 7.76 9.74
N LYS A 104 -11.68 8.74 10.64
CA LYS A 104 -10.91 9.97 10.39
C LYS A 104 -9.46 9.75 9.97
N LYS A 105 -8.84 8.63 10.36
CA LYS A 105 -7.43 8.33 10.02
C LYS A 105 -7.27 7.62 8.68
N THR A 106 -8.35 7.28 7.98
CA THR A 106 -8.32 6.54 6.72
C THR A 106 -9.15 7.20 5.63
N LYS A 107 -9.44 8.49 5.77
CA LYS A 107 -9.99 9.31 4.70
C LYS A 107 -8.91 9.50 3.62
N VAL A 108 -9.30 9.33 2.37
CA VAL A 108 -8.41 9.51 1.21
C VAL A 108 -9.07 10.48 0.22
N PHE A 109 -8.24 11.20 -0.54
CA PHE A 109 -8.64 12.36 -1.33
C PHE A 109 -8.13 12.29 -2.78
N GLY A 110 -7.26 11.34 -3.10
CA GLY A 110 -6.61 11.19 -4.40
C GLY A 110 -5.10 11.47 -4.31
N GLY A 111 -4.31 10.63 -4.95
CA GLY A 111 -2.85 10.70 -4.96
C GLY A 111 -2.16 9.97 -3.81
N GLU A 112 -2.90 9.42 -2.84
CA GLU A 112 -2.33 8.58 -1.79
C GLU A 112 -1.88 7.21 -2.34
N ILE A 113 -0.85 6.65 -1.71
CA ILE A 113 -0.34 5.31 -2.01
C ILE A 113 -0.95 4.32 -1.02
N ILE A 114 -1.61 3.29 -1.53
CA ILE A 114 -2.19 2.21 -0.73
C ILE A 114 -1.35 0.96 -0.91
N ILE A 115 -0.96 0.34 0.21
CA ILE A 115 -0.18 -0.90 0.21
C ILE A 115 -0.97 -1.96 0.96
N ASN A 116 -1.21 -3.08 0.29
CA ASN A 116 -1.90 -4.20 0.93
C ASN A 116 -1.01 -4.86 1.98
N LYS A 117 -1.54 -4.92 3.21
CA LYS A 117 -0.91 -5.55 4.37
C LYS A 117 -1.25 -7.05 4.48
N ILE A 118 -2.46 -7.44 4.10
CA ILE A 118 -3.00 -8.81 4.21
C ILE A 118 -3.66 -9.19 2.87
N GLY A 119 -3.75 -10.50 2.58
CA GLY A 119 -4.31 -11.02 1.33
C GLY A 119 -3.28 -10.99 0.21
N ASN A 120 -3.12 -9.84 -0.45
CA ASN A 120 -2.14 -9.65 -1.53
C ASN A 120 -0.99 -8.75 -1.06
N ALA A 121 -0.22 -9.25 -0.09
CA ALA A 121 0.79 -8.46 0.61
C ALA A 121 1.82 -7.86 -0.36
N GLY A 122 2.06 -6.55 -0.22
CA GLY A 122 3.02 -5.83 -1.05
C GLY A 122 2.49 -5.34 -2.39
N LYS A 123 1.23 -5.62 -2.77
CA LYS A 123 0.59 -4.89 -3.86
C LYS A 123 0.41 -3.43 -3.49
N VAL A 124 0.72 -2.55 -4.45
CA VAL A 124 0.70 -1.10 -4.29
C VAL A 124 -0.25 -0.50 -5.32
N TYR A 125 -1.05 0.45 -4.87
CA TYR A 125 -2.04 1.17 -5.68
C TYR A 125 -1.91 2.67 -5.45
N LEU A 126 -2.25 3.45 -6.48
CA LEU A 126 -2.39 4.90 -6.39
C LEU A 126 -3.88 5.23 -6.40
N VAL A 127 -4.35 5.99 -5.41
CA VAL A 127 -5.76 6.42 -5.37
C VAL A 127 -5.99 7.44 -6.50
N PRO A 128 -6.92 7.18 -7.45
CA PRO A 128 -7.25 8.17 -8.45
C PRO A 128 -8.01 9.36 -7.82
N PRO A 129 -7.95 10.56 -8.40
CA PRO A 129 -8.83 11.64 -7.99
C PRO A 129 -10.27 11.29 -8.36
N LEU A 130 -11.13 11.13 -7.35
CA LEU A 130 -12.57 10.88 -7.53
C LEU A 130 -13.37 12.05 -6.96
N ASP A 131 -14.46 12.42 -7.61
CA ASP A 131 -15.40 13.46 -7.12
C ASP A 131 -16.38 12.89 -6.07
N LYS A 132 -15.83 12.18 -5.09
CA LYS A 132 -16.56 11.50 -4.02
C LYS A 132 -15.76 11.54 -2.73
N LYS A 133 -16.44 11.47 -1.59
CA LYS A 133 -15.76 11.23 -0.30
C LYS A 133 -15.32 9.77 -0.25
N ILE A 134 -14.10 9.51 0.19
CA ILE A 134 -13.53 8.17 0.19
C ILE A 134 -12.92 7.83 1.55
N SER A 135 -13.17 6.62 2.02
CA SER A 135 -12.42 6.00 3.11
C SER A 135 -11.85 4.66 2.68
N LEU A 136 -10.71 4.27 3.23
CA LEU A 136 -10.20 2.90 3.11
C LEU A 136 -11.09 1.94 3.88
N GLY A 137 -11.30 0.78 3.27
CA GLY A 137 -11.95 -0.35 3.91
C GLY A 137 -11.02 -1.26 4.70
N MET A 138 -11.62 -2.34 5.21
CA MET A 138 -10.93 -3.43 5.92
C MET A 138 -10.18 -4.33 4.95
#